data_AF-A0A7X5ISY9-F1
#
_entry.id   AF-A0A7X5ISY9-F1
#
_cell.length_a   1.000
_cell.length_b   1.000
_cell.length_c   1.000
_cell.angle_alpha   90.00
_cell.angle_beta   90.00
_cell.angle_gamma   90.00
#
_symmetry.space_group_name_H-M   'P 1'
#
loop_
_entity.id
_entity.type
_entity.pdbx_description
1 polymer ?
#
loop_
_entity_poly.entity_id
_entity_poly.type
_entity_poly.pdbx_seq_one_letter_code
_entity_poly.pdbx_strand_id
1 'polypeptide(L)' 'MKLVHFQEKYRQAFIDFNTDWIVSNFGFPEEHDKETFEKIDEELNNGAMIFFAVEDDVPLACCMTMPMKDNTWESAN' A
#
# COMPACT_ATOMS: atom_id res chain seq x y z
N MET A 1 12.23 -14.73 -4.09
CA MET A 1 11.15 -13.92 -3.47
C MET A 1 10.98 -14.15 -1.95
N LYS A 2 10.80 -13.08 -1.16
CA LYS A 2 10.46 -13.06 0.28
C LYS A 2 9.30 -12.09 0.55
N LEU A 3 8.48 -12.38 1.55
CA LEU A 3 7.47 -11.44 2.06
C LEU A 3 8.11 -10.59 3.16
N VAL A 4 8.01 -9.27 3.05
CA VAL A 4 8.53 -8.34 4.07
C VAL A 4 7.46 -7.32 4.45
N HIS A 5 7.49 -6.86 5.70
CA HIS A 5 6.72 -5.70 6.12
C HIS A 5 7.25 -4.43 5.45
N PHE A 6 6.44 -3.38 5.46
CA PHE A 6 6.82 -2.03 5.06
C PHE A 6 8.18 -1.64 5.61
N GLN A 7 8.99 -1.05 4.73
CA GLN A 7 10.23 -0.38 5.07
C GLN A 7 10.24 0.93 4.31
N GLU A 8 10.79 1.98 4.90
CA GLU A 8 10.82 3.31 4.27
C GLU A 8 11.41 3.29 2.85
N LYS A 9 12.41 2.43 2.61
CA LYS A 9 13.02 2.23 1.28
C LYS A 9 12.05 1.76 0.19
N TYR A 10 10.86 1.26 0.56
CA TYR A 10 9.82 0.78 -0.35
C TYR A 10 8.61 1.73 -0.44
N ARG A 11 8.63 2.89 0.22
CA ARG A 11 7.52 3.86 0.17
C ARG A 11 7.15 4.25 -1.26
N GLN A 12 8.13 4.60 -2.07
CA GLN A 12 7.86 5.00 -3.45
C GLN A 12 7.29 3.83 -4.26
N ALA A 13 7.78 2.61 -4.05
CA ALA A 13 7.25 1.44 -4.74
C ALA A 13 5.77 1.17 -4.39
N PHE A 14 5.35 1.42 -3.14
CA PHE A 14 3.93 1.35 -2.77
C PHE A 14 3.09 2.34 -3.59
N ILE A 15 3.52 3.60 -3.63
CA ILE A 15 2.83 4.66 -4.37
C ILE A 15 2.79 4.35 -5.86
N ASP A 16 3.91 3.90 -6.43
CA ASP A 16 4.03 3.58 -7.86
C ASP A 16 3.10 2.40 -8.22
N PHE A 17 3.13 1.30 -7.46
CA PHE A 17 2.28 0.14 -7.74
C PHE A 17 0.79 0.46 -7.65
N ASN A 18 0.38 1.19 -6.61
CA ASN A 18 -1.02 1.58 -6.44
C ASN A 18 -1.44 2.58 -7.53
N THR A 19 -0.60 3.58 -7.82
CA THR A 19 -0.87 4.56 -8.87
C THR A 19 -0.98 3.89 -10.24
N ASP A 20 -0.05 3.01 -10.60
CA ASP A 20 -0.07 2.29 -11.86
C ASP A 20 -1.31 1.41 -11.99
N TRP A 21 -1.67 0.69 -10.92
CA TRP A 21 -2.88 -0.12 -10.89
C TRP A 21 -4.15 0.74 -11.04
N ILE A 22 -4.25 1.86 -10.32
CA ILE A 22 -5.41 2.75 -10.37
C ILE A 22 -5.52 3.40 -11.75
N VAL A 23 -4.44 3.99 -12.26
CA VAL A 23 -4.43 4.65 -13.57
C VAL A 23 -4.76 3.66 -14.68
N SER A 24 -4.25 2.43 -14.62
CA SER A 24 -4.50 1.41 -15.65
C SER A 24 -5.96 0.95 -15.69
N ASN A 25 -6.64 0.94 -14.54
CA ASN A 25 -7.99 0.38 -14.41
C ASN A 25 -9.10 1.46 -14.35
N PHE A 26 -8.78 2.66 -13.85
CA PHE A 26 -9.74 3.74 -13.56
C PHE A 26 -9.32 5.08 -14.17
N GLY A 27 -8.10 5.21 -14.70
CA GLY A 27 -7.62 6.37 -15.45
C GLY A 27 -6.93 7.44 -14.59
N PHE A 28 -7.30 7.62 -13.33
CA PHE A 28 -6.65 8.57 -12.41
C PHE A 28 -6.90 8.23 -10.94
N PRO A 29 -5.96 8.56 -10.02
CA PRO A 29 -6.20 8.43 -8.59
C PRO A 29 -7.21 9.45 -8.08
N GLU A 30 -8.18 8.98 -7.32
CA GLU A 30 -9.15 9.80 -6.60
C GLU A 30 -8.46 10.53 -5.43
N GLU A 31 -9.20 11.41 -4.75
CA GLU A 31 -8.65 12.17 -3.61
C GLU A 31 -8.27 11.24 -2.45
N HIS A 32 -9.09 10.22 -2.17
CA HIS A 32 -8.83 9.27 -1.09
C HIS A 32 -7.55 8.43 -1.31
N ASP A 33 -7.25 8.06 -2.56
CA ASP A 33 -6.00 7.36 -2.92
C ASP A 33 -4.78 8.22 -2.55
N LYS A 34 -4.83 9.50 -2.92
CA LYS A 34 -3.75 10.46 -2.68
C LYS A 34 -3.57 10.73 -1.19
N GLU A 35 -4.67 10.89 -0.46
CA GLU A 35 -4.63 11.03 1.00
C GLU A 35 -3.96 9.81 1.66
N THR A 36 -4.26 8.61 1.19
CA THR A 36 -3.62 7.37 1.69
C THR A 36 -2.11 7.41 1.44
N PHE A 37 -1.66 7.85 0.27
CA PHE A 37 -0.23 7.98 -0.06
C PHE A 37 0.49 9.01 0.81
N GLU A 38 -0.18 10.13 1.13
CA GLU A 38 0.36 11.19 1.99
C GLU A 38 0.39 10.78 3.47
N LYS A 39 -0.52 9.90 3.90
CA LYS A 39 -0.73 9.53 5.31
C LYS A 39 -0.32 8.10 5.67
N ILE A 40 0.53 7.45 4.87
CA ILE A 40 0.99 6.06 5.11
C ILE A 40 1.43 5.85 6.57
N ASP A 41 2.20 6.78 7.16
CA ASP A 41 2.67 6.63 8.55
C ASP A 41 1.53 6.70 9.58
N GLU A 42 0.54 7.55 9.33
CA GLU A 42 -0.66 7.64 10.17
C GLU A 42 -1.47 6.34 10.08
N GLU A 43 -1.65 5.81 8.87
CA GLU A 43 -2.35 4.55 8.65
C GLU A 43 -1.65 3.37 9.35
N LEU A 44 -0.32 3.28 9.23
CA LEU A 44 0.48 2.27 9.94
C LEU A 44 0.33 2.40 11.46
N ASN A 45 0.33 3.64 12.00
CA ASN A 45 0.10 3.89 13.42
C ASN A 45 -1.32 3.51 13.87
N ASN A 46 -2.30 3.62 12.98
CA ASN A 46 -3.69 3.21 13.21
C ASN A 46 -3.91 1.70 13.09
N GLY A 47 -2.85 0.93 12.84
CA GLY A 47 -2.88 -0.53 12.79
C GLY A 47 -2.96 -1.10 11.38
N ALA A 48 -2.84 -0.27 10.34
CA ALA A 48 -2.67 -0.77 8.99
C ALA A 48 -1.34 -1.53 8.85
N MET A 49 -1.30 -2.45 7.91
CA MET A 49 -0.11 -3.23 7.58
C MET A 49 0.09 -3.23 6.08
N ILE A 50 1.31 -2.88 5.64
CA ILE A 50 1.71 -3.02 4.23
C ILE A 50 2.76 -4.13 4.13
N PHE A 51 2.54 -5.05 3.19
CA PHE A 51 3.46 -6.15 2.88
C PHE A 51 3.93 -6.06 1.44
N PHE A 52 5.18 -6.45 1.22
CA PHE A 52 5.78 -6.53 -0.10
C PHE A 52 6.26 -7.93 -0.41
N ALA A 53 6.02 -8.38 -1.64
CA ALA A 53 6.78 -9.46 -2.26
C ALA A 53 8.06 -8.87 -2.87
N VAL A 54 9.22 -9.31 -2.39
CA VAL A 54 10.53 -8.75 -2.79
C VAL A 54 11.44 -9.85 -3.32
N GLU A 55 12.11 -9.59 -4.44
CA GLU A 55 13.15 -10.44 -5.02
C GLU A 55 14.42 -9.62 -5.23
N ASP A 56 15.56 -10.06 -4.69
CA ASP A 56 16.84 -9.35 -4.81
C ASP A 56 16.77 -7.85 -4.48
N ASP A 57 16.05 -7.53 -3.39
CA ASP A 57 15.72 -6.17 -2.92
C ASP A 57 14.83 -5.33 -3.87
N VAL A 58 14.34 -5.92 -4.96
CA VAL A 58 13.37 -5.32 -5.88
C VAL A 58 11.94 -5.69 -5.44
N PRO A 59 11.09 -4.71 -5.09
CA PRO A 59 9.66 -4.93 -4.89
C PRO A 59 9.01 -5.43 -6.18
N LEU A 60 8.16 -6.44 -6.09
CA LEU A 60 7.41 -7.00 -7.23
C LEU A 60 5.91 -6.75 -7.10
N ALA A 61 5.40 -6.66 -5.87
CA ALA A 61 4.01 -6.37 -5.55
C ALA A 61 3.91 -5.89 -4.10
N CYS A 62 2.83 -5.18 -3.79
CA CYS A 62 2.45 -4.82 -2.42
C CYS A 62 0.96 -5.07 -2.17
N CYS A 63 0.60 -5.12 -0.90
CA CYS A 63 -0.79 -5.06 -0.43
C CYS A 63 -0.81 -4.34 0.92
N MET A 64 -1.79 -3.47 1.10
CA MET A 64 -2.13 -2.83 2.36
C MET A 64 -3.37 -3.47 2.96
N THR A 65 -3.40 -3.62 4.28
CA THR A 65 -4.61 -3.96 5.03
C THR A 65 -4.86 -2.91 6.09
N MET A 66 -6.11 -2.52 6.29
CA MET A 66 -6.51 -1.46 7.21
C MET A 66 -7.61 -1.98 8.15
N PRO A 67 -7.51 -1.73 9.47
CA PRO A 67 -8.56 -2.10 10.39
C PRO A 67 -9.79 -1.22 10.20
N MET A 68 -10.97 -1.84 10.22
CA MET A 68 -12.26 -1.20 10.09
C MET A 68 -13.10 -1.44 11.36
N LYS A 69 -14.37 -1.01 11.35
CA LYS A 69 -15.30 -1.26 12.47
C LYS A 69 -15.64 -2.75 12.59
N ASP A 70 -16.15 -3.14 13.75
CA ASP A 70 -16.68 -4.48 14.01
C ASP A 70 -15.69 -5.62 13.71
N ASN A 71 -14.40 -5.37 13.97
CA ASN A 71 -13.31 -6.32 13.75
C ASN A 71 -13.19 -6.78 12.27
N THR A 72 -13.61 -5.92 11.34
CA THR A 72 -13.42 -6.12 9.90
C THR A 72 -12.15 -5.42 9.43
N TRP A 73 -11.65 -5.83 8.27
CA TRP A 73 -10.44 -5.30 7.67
C TRP A 73 -10.68 -5.07 6.18
N GLU A 74 -10.13 -3.98 5.65
CA GLU A 74 -10.10 -3.68 4.23
C GLU A 74 -8.72 -4.03 3.66
N SER A 75 -8.66 -4.47 2.40
CA SER A 75 -7.41 -4.69 1.67
C SER A 75 -7.36 -3.81 0.43
N ALA A 76 -6.24 -3.11 0.24
CA ALA A 76 -5.95 -2.26 -0.92
C ALA A 76 -4.64 -2.69 -1.58
N ASN A 77 -4.52 -2.50 -2.90
CA ASN A 77 -3.38 -2.92 -3.72
C ASN A 77 -2.89 -1.80 -4.63
#